data_AF-A0A5C7S731-F1
#
_entry.id   AF-A0A5C7S731-F1
#
_cell.length_a   1.000
_cell.length_b   1.000
_cell.length_c   1.000
_cell.angle_alpha   90.00
_cell.angle_beta   90.00
_cell.angle_gamma   90.00
#
_symmetry.space_group_name_H-M   'P 1'
#
loop_
_entity.id
_entity.type
_entity.pdbx_description
1 polymer ?
#
loop_
_entity_poly.entity_id
_entity_poly.type
_entity_poly.pdbx_seq_one_letter_code
_entity_poly.pdbx_strand_id
1 'polypeptide(L)'
;MAERGHDPAKVAHFLIQSLFYMFAEDIGLLPKRLFERVITKRQGDPAKLAVSMAEMFQAMRTGGDFLLEDIAYFNGGLFEHVEVVELIPGEIDTLLAASRMDWSAIEPSILGTLFERGLDPKVRAPLGANYTDPGTIMKLVRPVVVEPLERKWETAKARIAPLVEKYHAGGKGSQKAGQEAQALFLGYLERLT
;
A
#
# COMPACT_ATOMS: atom_id res chain seq x y z
N MET A 1 9.03 -12.84 -19.72
CA MET A 1 9.22 -13.85 -18.65
C MET A 1 8.31 -15.05 -18.82
N ALA A 2 6.98 -14.90 -18.87
CA ALA A 2 6.05 -16.03 -19.06
C ALA A 2 6.29 -16.80 -20.37
N GLU A 3 6.55 -16.10 -21.48
CA GLU A 3 6.91 -16.71 -22.78
C GLU A 3 8.22 -17.52 -22.74
N ARG A 4 9.08 -17.26 -21.74
CA ARG A 4 10.32 -18.01 -21.50
C ARG A 4 10.09 -19.30 -20.69
N GLY A 5 8.83 -19.66 -20.39
CA GLY A 5 8.47 -20.86 -19.66
C GLY A 5 8.57 -20.74 -18.13
N HIS A 6 8.76 -19.53 -17.60
CA HIS A 6 8.69 -19.30 -16.14
C HIS A 6 7.25 -19.44 -15.66
N ASP A 7 7.06 -20.01 -14.47
CA ASP A 7 5.76 -20.13 -13.83
C ASP A 7 5.08 -18.74 -13.70
N PRO A 8 3.87 -18.55 -14.27
CA PRO A 8 3.13 -17.29 -14.18
C PRO A 8 2.96 -16.78 -12.75
N ALA A 9 2.73 -17.68 -11.79
CA ALA A 9 2.54 -17.30 -10.39
C ALA A 9 3.82 -16.70 -9.81
N LYS A 10 4.98 -17.33 -10.10
CA LYS A 10 6.30 -16.83 -9.71
C LYS A 10 6.61 -15.47 -10.34
N VAL A 11 6.34 -15.32 -11.63
CA VAL A 11 6.53 -14.04 -12.34
C VAL A 11 5.66 -12.94 -11.73
N ALA A 12 4.38 -13.22 -11.50
CA ALA A 12 3.47 -12.26 -10.89
C ALA A 12 3.94 -11.84 -9.48
N HIS A 13 4.34 -12.80 -8.65
CA HIS A 13 4.84 -12.52 -7.30
C HIS A 13 6.09 -11.64 -7.30
N PHE A 14 7.07 -11.95 -8.16
CA PHE A 14 8.27 -11.13 -8.35
C PHE A 14 7.96 -9.69 -8.79
N LEU A 15 6.99 -9.52 -9.71
CA LEU A 15 6.59 -8.19 -10.17
C LEU A 15 5.84 -7.40 -9.09
N ILE A 16 5.00 -8.06 -8.29
CA ILE A 16 4.31 -7.43 -7.15
C ILE A 16 5.33 -6.99 -6.08
N GLN A 17 6.34 -7.82 -5.77
CA GLN A 17 7.43 -7.45 -4.86
C GLN A 17 8.23 -6.23 -5.38
N SER A 18 8.54 -6.22 -6.67
CA SER A 18 9.23 -5.09 -7.32
C SER A 18 8.40 -3.81 -7.23
N LEU A 19 7.11 -3.89 -7.55
CA LEU A 19 6.18 -2.76 -7.50
C LEU A 19 6.01 -2.22 -6.08
N PHE A 20 5.85 -3.10 -5.08
CA PHE A 20 5.75 -2.68 -3.70
C PHE A 20 7.02 -1.97 -3.22
N TYR A 21 8.20 -2.45 -3.64
CA TYR A 21 9.47 -1.80 -3.33
C TYR A 21 9.52 -0.38 -3.91
N MET A 22 9.20 -0.22 -5.20
CA MET A 22 9.15 1.09 -5.88
C MET A 22 8.15 2.05 -5.20
N PHE A 23 6.96 1.54 -4.85
CA PHE A 23 5.98 2.30 -4.09
C PHE A 23 6.53 2.79 -2.75
N ALA A 24 7.15 1.88 -1.97
CA ALA A 24 7.66 2.19 -0.63
C ALA A 24 8.79 3.24 -0.64
N GLU A 25 9.66 3.25 -1.65
CA GLU A 25 10.69 4.30 -1.79
C GLU A 25 10.08 5.65 -2.21
N ASP A 26 9.05 5.67 -3.05
CA ASP A 26 8.42 6.91 -3.52
C ASP A 26 7.56 7.60 -2.44
N ILE A 27 6.93 6.83 -1.56
CA ILE A 27 6.22 7.39 -0.38
C ILE A 27 7.14 7.68 0.81
N GLY A 28 8.46 7.44 0.66
CA GLY A 28 9.47 7.79 1.65
C GLY A 28 9.60 6.84 2.83
N LEU A 29 9.10 5.60 2.70
CA LEU A 29 9.33 4.55 3.70
C LEU A 29 10.68 3.83 3.51
N LEU A 30 11.27 3.95 2.32
CA LEU A 30 12.59 3.44 1.98
C LEU A 30 13.50 4.56 1.45
N PRO A 31 14.82 4.35 1.43
CA PRO A 31 15.77 5.25 0.76
C PRO A 31 15.37 5.50 -0.69
N LYS A 32 15.30 6.77 -1.08
CA LYS A 32 14.80 7.17 -2.40
C LYS A 32 15.64 6.58 -3.53
N ARG A 33 14.96 6.10 -4.58
CA ARG A 33 15.56 5.60 -5.84
C ARG A 33 16.58 4.48 -5.61
N LEU A 34 16.50 3.72 -4.52
CA LEU A 34 17.41 2.62 -4.25
C LEU A 34 17.24 1.51 -5.28
N PHE A 35 16.00 1.22 -5.67
CA PHE A 35 15.68 0.24 -6.70
C PHE A 35 16.26 0.62 -8.07
N GLU A 36 16.06 1.87 -8.49
CA GLU A 36 16.65 2.40 -9.74
C GLU A 36 18.19 2.33 -9.71
N ARG A 37 18.83 2.74 -8.61
CA ARG A 37 20.29 2.72 -8.46
C ARG A 37 20.86 1.30 -8.60
N VAL A 38 20.20 0.30 -8.01
CA VAL A 38 20.64 -1.10 -8.09
C VAL A 38 20.53 -1.64 -9.51
N ILE A 39 19.39 -1.43 -10.18
CA ILE A 39 19.19 -1.88 -11.56
C ILE A 39 20.22 -1.23 -12.49
N THR A 40 20.37 0.10 -12.39
CA THR A 40 21.35 0.85 -13.20
C THR A 40 22.77 0.33 -13.02
N LYS A 41 23.18 0.04 -11.77
CA LYS A 41 24.52 -0.47 -11.47
C LYS A 41 24.77 -1.89 -12.00
N ARG A 42 23.73 -2.71 -12.09
CA ARG A 42 23.83 -4.15 -12.43
C ARG A 42 23.24 -4.50 -13.81
N GLN A 43 22.84 -3.51 -14.61
CA GLN A 43 22.15 -3.72 -15.90
C GLN A 43 22.91 -4.64 -16.86
N GLY A 44 24.25 -4.60 -16.86
CA GLY A 44 25.11 -5.44 -17.71
C GLY A 44 25.39 -6.85 -17.18
N ASP A 45 24.89 -7.21 -15.98
CA ASP A 45 25.13 -8.50 -15.35
C ASP A 45 23.83 -9.01 -14.70
N PRO A 46 22.97 -9.69 -15.48
CA PRO A 46 21.66 -10.15 -15.03
C PRO A 46 21.71 -11.05 -13.79
N ALA A 47 22.73 -11.91 -13.70
CA ALA A 47 22.91 -12.80 -12.57
C ALA A 47 23.20 -12.02 -11.28
N LYS A 48 24.10 -11.02 -11.34
CA LYS A 48 24.33 -10.14 -10.17
C LYS A 48 23.13 -9.27 -9.84
N LEU A 49 22.37 -8.83 -10.84
CA LEU A 49 21.13 -8.10 -10.60
C LEU A 49 20.13 -8.97 -9.82
N ALA A 50 19.93 -10.22 -10.24
CA ALA A 50 19.03 -11.15 -9.57
C ALA A 50 19.43 -11.37 -8.09
N VAL A 51 20.73 -11.52 -7.82
CA VAL A 51 21.25 -11.64 -6.45
C VAL A 51 20.96 -10.37 -5.63
N SER A 52 21.28 -9.18 -6.16
CA SER A 52 21.02 -7.93 -5.45
C SER A 52 19.53 -7.70 -5.20
N MET A 53 18.65 -8.04 -6.15
CA MET A 53 17.20 -7.95 -5.93
C MET A 53 16.73 -8.93 -4.84
N ALA A 54 17.29 -10.13 -4.79
CA ALA A 54 16.95 -11.11 -3.76
C ALA A 54 17.36 -10.60 -2.38
N GLU A 55 18.55 -10.02 -2.24
CA GLU A 55 19.02 -9.39 -1.01
C GLU A 55 18.10 -8.23 -0.58
N MET A 56 17.69 -7.37 -1.51
CA MET A 56 16.74 -6.28 -1.22
C MET A 56 15.41 -6.81 -0.69
N PHE A 57 14.84 -7.83 -1.35
CA PHE A 57 13.56 -8.41 -0.93
C PHE A 57 13.67 -9.17 0.39
N GLN A 58 14.82 -9.77 0.69
CA GLN A 58 15.07 -10.36 2.01
C GLN A 58 15.21 -9.29 3.10
N ALA A 59 15.86 -8.16 2.82
CA ALA A 59 15.91 -7.04 3.75
C ALA A 59 14.51 -6.48 4.05
N MET A 60 13.61 -6.43 3.06
CA MET A 60 12.19 -6.08 3.28
C MET A 60 11.47 -7.07 4.22
N ARG A 61 11.88 -8.35 4.22
CA ARG A 61 11.32 -9.38 5.10
C ARG A 61 11.80 -9.24 6.54
N THR A 62 13.11 -9.07 6.76
CA THR A 62 13.68 -9.12 8.12
C THR A 62 13.86 -7.74 8.73
N GLY A 63 13.79 -6.68 7.93
CA GLY A 63 14.43 -5.41 8.24
C GLY A 63 15.96 -5.56 8.27
N GLY A 64 16.65 -4.44 8.43
CA GLY A 64 18.11 -4.36 8.56
C GLY A 64 18.76 -3.65 7.38
N ASP A 65 19.98 -4.03 7.05
CA ASP A 65 20.81 -3.26 6.12
C ASP A 65 20.76 -3.85 4.71
N PHE A 66 20.65 -2.99 3.71
CA PHE A 66 21.02 -3.33 2.35
C PHE A 66 22.07 -2.34 1.84
N LEU A 67 23.27 -2.86 1.55
CA LEU A 67 24.45 -2.05 1.26
C LEU A 67 24.81 -1.11 2.43
N LEU A 68 24.58 0.20 2.25
CA LEU A 68 24.86 1.25 3.25
C LEU A 68 23.55 1.96 3.67
N GLU A 69 22.41 1.33 3.40
CA GLU A 69 21.09 1.93 3.57
C GLU A 69 20.25 1.06 4.51
N ASP A 70 19.52 1.72 5.40
CA ASP A 70 18.63 1.06 6.35
C ASP A 70 17.29 0.71 5.64
N ILE A 71 16.88 -0.55 5.76
CA ILE A 71 15.62 -1.08 5.24
C ILE A 71 14.70 -1.40 6.41
N ALA A 72 13.55 -0.75 6.45
CA ALA A 72 12.53 -1.04 7.46
C ALA A 72 11.94 -2.44 7.26
N TYR A 73 11.36 -3.00 8.32
CA TYR A 73 10.66 -4.28 8.27
C TYR A 73 9.26 -4.11 7.66
N PHE A 74 8.97 -4.82 6.58
CA PHE A 74 7.67 -4.76 5.87
C PHE A 74 6.95 -6.11 5.80
N ASN A 75 7.36 -7.11 6.59
CA ASN A 75 6.80 -8.45 6.40
C ASN A 75 5.32 -8.52 6.84
N GLY A 76 4.47 -8.61 5.83
CA GLY A 76 3.03 -8.89 5.88
C GLY A 76 2.63 -10.05 4.95
N GLY A 77 3.54 -11.01 4.74
CA GLY A 77 3.33 -12.19 3.89
C GLY A 77 3.89 -12.08 2.46
N LEU A 78 3.95 -10.87 1.89
CA LEU A 78 4.44 -10.66 0.52
C LEU A 78 5.92 -11.03 0.35
N PHE A 79 6.77 -10.73 1.34
CA PHE A 79 8.21 -11.03 1.31
C PHE A 79 8.58 -12.32 2.04
N GLU A 80 7.60 -13.12 2.48
CA GLU A 80 7.86 -14.39 3.18
C GLU A 80 8.59 -15.40 2.28
N HIS A 81 8.27 -15.38 0.98
CA HIS A 81 8.96 -16.12 -0.06
C HIS A 81 9.54 -15.15 -1.08
N VAL A 82 10.87 -15.20 -1.25
CA VAL A 82 11.61 -14.38 -2.21
C VAL A 82 12.15 -15.30 -3.29
N GLU A 83 11.53 -15.23 -4.46
CA GLU A 83 11.96 -15.96 -5.65
C GLU A 83 12.12 -15.00 -6.83
N VAL A 84 13.34 -14.50 -6.98
CA VAL A 84 13.68 -13.58 -8.07
C VAL A 84 13.80 -14.34 -9.40
N VAL A 85 13.22 -13.77 -10.45
CA VAL A 85 13.35 -14.27 -11.83
C VAL A 85 14.54 -13.60 -12.49
N GLU A 86 15.48 -14.37 -13.03
CA GLU A 86 16.60 -13.81 -13.79
C GLU A 86 16.10 -13.21 -15.12
N LEU A 87 16.28 -11.89 -15.22
CA LEU A 87 15.83 -11.07 -16.33
C LEU A 87 16.80 -11.14 -17.52
N ILE A 88 16.28 -11.05 -18.75
CA ILE A 88 17.13 -10.78 -19.92
C ILE A 88 17.29 -9.26 -20.13
N PRO A 89 18.28 -8.78 -20.91
CA PRO A 89 18.54 -7.35 -21.07
C PRO A 89 17.31 -6.49 -21.38
N GLY A 90 16.44 -6.91 -22.30
CA GLY A 90 15.21 -6.15 -22.62
C GLY A 90 14.19 -6.09 -21.47
N GLU A 91 14.13 -7.12 -20.62
CA GLU A 91 13.29 -7.12 -19.41
C GLU A 91 13.88 -6.20 -18.33
N ILE A 92 15.21 -6.15 -18.22
CA ILE A 92 15.93 -5.23 -17.33
C ILE A 92 15.67 -3.77 -17.74
N ASP A 93 15.76 -3.47 -19.04
CA ASP A 93 15.49 -2.12 -19.56
C ASP A 93 14.05 -1.69 -19.27
N THR A 94 13.11 -2.62 -19.39
CA THR A 94 11.68 -2.38 -19.06
C THR A 94 11.51 -2.11 -17.57
N LEU A 95 12.14 -2.91 -16.70
CA LEU A 95 12.06 -2.72 -15.25
C LEU A 95 12.74 -1.42 -14.81
N LEU A 96 13.84 -1.04 -15.47
CA LEU A 96 14.52 0.24 -15.23
C LEU A 96 13.67 1.43 -15.67
N ALA A 97 12.95 1.32 -16.79
CA ALA A 97 12.01 2.35 -17.20
C ALA A 97 10.87 2.50 -16.18
N ALA A 98 10.35 1.38 -15.66
CA ALA A 98 9.33 1.37 -14.63
C ALA A 98 9.81 2.01 -13.31
N SER A 99 11.06 1.76 -12.89
CA SER A 99 11.62 2.30 -11.64
C SER A 99 11.86 3.81 -11.65
N ARG A 100 11.84 4.44 -12.83
CA ARG A 100 11.92 5.90 -12.98
C ARG A 100 10.57 6.60 -12.86
N MET A 101 9.47 5.85 -12.90
CA MET A 101 8.13 6.41 -12.70
C MET A 101 7.94 6.84 -11.25
N ASP A 102 6.87 7.58 -10.98
CA ASP A 102 6.43 7.92 -9.63
C ASP A 102 5.27 6.98 -9.25
N TRP A 103 5.54 6.10 -8.30
CA TRP A 103 4.60 5.11 -7.80
C TRP A 103 3.83 5.60 -6.57
N SER A 104 4.10 6.80 -6.03
CA SER A 104 3.42 7.31 -4.82
C SER A 104 1.90 7.44 -4.98
N ALA A 105 1.44 7.68 -6.21
CA ALA A 105 0.02 7.81 -6.56
C ALA A 105 -0.56 6.52 -7.18
N ILE A 106 -0.09 5.34 -6.76
CA ILE A 106 -0.56 4.08 -7.35
C ILE A 106 -2.08 3.96 -7.21
N GLU A 107 -2.78 4.01 -8.34
CA GLU A 107 -4.22 3.76 -8.33
C GLU A 107 -4.48 2.27 -8.04
N PRO A 108 -5.49 1.93 -7.22
CA PRO A 108 -5.87 0.54 -6.97
C PRO A 108 -6.16 -0.28 -8.24
N SER A 109 -6.51 0.40 -9.34
CA SER A 109 -6.73 -0.17 -10.67
C SER A 109 -5.47 -0.82 -11.27
N ILE A 110 -4.28 -0.32 -10.94
CA ILE A 110 -3.00 -0.84 -11.41
C ILE A 110 -2.74 -2.24 -10.84
N LEU A 111 -2.96 -2.42 -9.54
CA LEU A 111 -2.86 -3.71 -8.86
C LEU A 111 -3.91 -4.70 -9.39
N GLY A 112 -5.16 -4.24 -9.57
CA GLY A 112 -6.22 -5.05 -10.16
C GLY A 112 -5.88 -5.55 -11.55
N THR A 113 -5.36 -4.67 -12.41
CA THR A 113 -4.98 -5.01 -13.79
C THR A 113 -3.77 -5.94 -13.84
N LEU A 114 -2.78 -5.73 -12.97
CA LEU A 114 -1.62 -6.62 -12.85
C LEU A 114 -2.03 -8.02 -12.38
N PHE A 115 -2.94 -8.10 -11.41
CA PHE A 115 -3.47 -9.38 -10.92
C PHE A 115 -4.28 -10.10 -12.01
N GLU A 116 -5.13 -9.36 -12.74
CA GLU A 116 -5.95 -9.91 -13.82
C GLU A 116 -5.17 -10.37 -15.04
N ARG A 117 -4.06 -9.70 -15.38
CA ARG A 117 -3.21 -10.03 -16.54
C ARG A 117 -2.07 -10.99 -16.21
N GLY A 118 -1.70 -11.09 -14.93
CA GLY A 118 -0.66 -11.99 -14.44
C GLY A 118 -1.14 -13.42 -14.19
N LEU A 119 -2.46 -13.65 -14.10
CA LEU A 119 -3.06 -14.97 -13.93
C LEU A 119 -3.44 -15.61 -15.27
N ASP A 120 -3.20 -16.92 -15.41
CA ASP A 120 -3.66 -17.71 -16.57
C ASP A 120 -5.20 -17.57 -16.69
N PRO A 121 -5.73 -17.18 -17.87
CA PRO A 121 -7.16 -17.10 -18.13
C PRO A 121 -7.96 -18.35 -17.72
N LYS A 122 -7.35 -19.55 -17.79
CA LYS A 122 -7.97 -20.83 -17.39
C LYS A 122 -8.15 -20.98 -15.89
N VAL A 123 -7.30 -20.33 -15.09
CA VAL A 123 -7.35 -20.32 -13.62
C VAL A 123 -8.22 -19.16 -13.11
N ARG A 124 -8.36 -18.10 -13.92
CA ARG A 124 -9.15 -16.90 -13.61
C ARG A 124 -10.66 -17.15 -13.47
N ALA A 125 -11.26 -17.92 -14.39
CA ALA A 125 -12.71 -18.10 -14.44
C ALA A 125 -13.31 -18.86 -13.22
N PRO A 126 -12.70 -19.95 -12.71
CA PRO A 126 -13.19 -20.64 -11.52
C PRO A 126 -13.03 -19.86 -10.21
N LEU A 127 -12.08 -18.92 -10.13
CA LEU A 127 -11.74 -18.20 -8.90
C LEU A 127 -12.57 -16.91 -8.69
N GLY A 128 -13.33 -16.46 -9.69
CA GLY A 128 -14.06 -15.20 -9.60
C GLY A 128 -13.17 -13.97 -9.40
N ALA A 129 -11.88 -14.07 -9.78
CA ALA A 129 -10.86 -13.06 -9.56
C ALA A 129 -10.98 -11.89 -10.55
N ASN A 130 -12.15 -11.24 -10.57
CA ASN A 130 -12.34 -9.98 -11.28
C ASN A 130 -12.09 -8.85 -10.29
N TYR A 131 -11.26 -7.90 -10.68
CA TYR A 131 -11.08 -6.67 -9.95
C TYR A 131 -12.41 -5.92 -9.87
N THR A 132 -12.79 -5.50 -8.66
CA THR A 132 -13.94 -4.62 -8.45
C THR A 132 -13.43 -3.19 -8.31
N ASP A 133 -13.90 -2.30 -9.17
CA ASP A 133 -13.46 -0.91 -9.17
C ASP A 133 -13.87 -0.18 -7.87
N PRO A 134 -13.14 0.90 -7.49
CA PRO A 134 -13.43 1.63 -6.25
C PRO A 134 -14.84 2.21 -6.23
N GLY A 135 -15.37 2.63 -7.38
CA GLY A 135 -16.74 3.14 -7.47
C GLY A 135 -17.77 2.08 -7.11
N THR A 136 -17.59 0.85 -7.60
CA THR A 136 -18.44 -0.29 -7.24
C THR A 136 -18.29 -0.70 -5.79
N ILE A 137 -17.07 -0.72 -5.23
CA ILE A 137 -16.85 -0.94 -3.80
C ILE A 137 -17.60 0.11 -2.97
N MET A 138 -17.51 1.39 -3.35
CA MET A 138 -18.14 2.48 -2.63
C MET A 138 -19.67 2.44 -2.68
N LYS A 139 -20.30 1.78 -3.67
CA LYS A 139 -21.76 1.55 -3.66
C LYS A 139 -22.22 0.70 -2.48
N LEU A 140 -21.34 -0.15 -1.93
CA LEU A 140 -21.61 -0.94 -0.74
C LEU A 140 -21.10 -0.25 0.53
N VAL A 141 -19.83 0.16 0.52
CA VAL A 141 -19.16 0.75 1.69
C VAL A 141 -19.85 2.04 2.14
N ARG A 142 -20.29 2.88 1.20
CA ARG A 142 -20.95 4.15 1.54
C ARG A 142 -22.24 3.95 2.36
N PRO A 143 -23.28 3.26 1.87
CA PRO A 143 -24.53 3.12 2.61
C PRO A 143 -24.41 2.23 3.85
N VAL A 144 -23.50 1.25 3.87
CA VAL A 144 -23.39 0.27 4.97
C VAL A 144 -22.49 0.76 6.09
N VAL A 145 -21.44 1.52 5.78
CA VAL A 145 -20.42 1.93 6.75
C VAL A 145 -20.35 3.44 6.88
N VAL A 146 -20.12 4.17 5.78
CA VAL A 146 -19.81 5.61 5.83
C VAL A 146 -21.02 6.41 6.30
N GLU A 147 -22.16 6.31 5.62
CA GLU A 147 -23.36 7.11 5.92
C GLU A 147 -23.92 6.84 7.33
N PRO A 148 -23.94 5.60 7.85
CA PRO A 148 -24.31 5.36 9.25
C PRO A 148 -23.35 6.01 10.25
N LEU A 149 -22.05 6.01 9.99
CA LEU A 149 -21.05 6.64 10.86
C LEU A 149 -21.11 8.16 10.79
N GLU A 150 -21.32 8.73 9.60
CA GLU A 150 -21.53 10.17 9.38
C GLU A 150 -22.79 10.66 10.12
N ARG A 151 -23.91 9.95 10.01
CA ARG A 151 -25.14 10.32 10.74
C ARG A 151 -24.96 10.31 12.26
N LYS A 152 -24.24 9.31 12.79
CA LYS A 152 -23.90 9.26 14.22
C LYS A 152 -22.97 10.40 14.61
N TRP A 153 -22.01 10.75 13.76
CA TRP A 153 -21.13 11.89 13.98
C TRP A 153 -21.88 13.20 14.02
N GLU A 154 -22.74 13.48 13.04
CA GLU A 154 -23.52 14.72 12.99
C GLU A 154 -24.43 14.86 14.23
N THR A 155 -24.97 13.76 14.73
CA THR A 155 -25.73 13.76 16.00
C THR A 155 -24.85 14.12 17.21
N ALA A 156 -23.64 13.57 17.30
CA ALA A 156 -22.70 13.88 18.38
C ALA A 156 -22.22 15.34 18.27
N LYS A 157 -21.84 15.77 17.07
CA LYS A 157 -21.38 17.12 16.74
C LYS A 157 -22.43 18.18 17.08
N ALA A 158 -23.71 17.95 16.76
CA ALA A 158 -24.79 18.86 17.11
C ALA A 158 -24.95 19.07 18.64
N ARG A 159 -24.60 18.05 19.44
CA ARG A 159 -24.60 18.15 20.91
C ARG A 159 -23.33 18.82 21.45
N ILE A 160 -22.20 18.58 20.80
CA ILE A 160 -20.89 19.14 21.18
C ILE A 160 -20.81 20.64 20.86
N ALA A 161 -21.30 21.08 19.71
CA ALA A 161 -21.20 22.45 19.22
C ALA A 161 -21.61 23.52 20.25
N PRO A 162 -22.82 23.49 20.86
CA PRO A 162 -23.21 24.50 21.86
C PRO A 162 -22.39 24.43 23.15
N LEU A 163 -21.85 23.25 23.50
CA LEU A 163 -20.99 23.09 24.68
C LEU A 163 -19.61 23.71 24.46
N VAL A 164 -19.08 23.56 23.25
CA VAL A 164 -17.81 24.18 22.82
C VAL A 164 -17.95 25.70 22.74
N GLU A 165 -19.05 26.21 22.17
CA GLU A 165 -19.35 27.65 22.17
C GLU A 165 -19.43 28.22 23.60
N LYS A 166 -20.11 27.53 24.51
CA LYS A 166 -20.19 27.92 25.92
C LYS A 166 -18.84 27.86 26.64
N TYR A 167 -18.01 26.88 26.32
CA TYR A 167 -16.65 26.78 26.84
C TYR A 167 -15.81 28.00 26.40
N HIS A 168 -15.85 28.35 25.12
CA HIS A 168 -15.14 29.50 24.55
C HIS A 168 -15.66 30.84 25.05
N ALA A 169 -16.97 30.99 25.25
CA ALA A 169 -17.58 32.20 25.79
C ALA A 169 -17.19 32.47 27.26
N GLY A 170 -16.70 31.46 27.98
CA GLY A 170 -16.25 31.59 29.37
C GLY A 170 -17.39 31.76 30.39
N GLY A 171 -17.06 32.18 31.60
CA GLY A 171 -18.03 32.42 32.67
C GLY A 171 -18.44 31.17 33.47
N LYS A 172 -19.52 31.29 34.24
CA LYS A 172 -19.94 30.25 35.20
C LYS A 172 -20.38 28.99 34.47
N GLY A 173 -19.66 27.89 34.70
CA GLY A 173 -19.97 26.59 34.11
C GLY A 173 -19.36 26.34 32.72
N SER A 174 -18.44 27.19 32.24
CA SER A 174 -17.70 26.96 30.98
C SER A 174 -16.85 25.70 31.05
N GLN A 175 -16.07 25.52 32.12
CA GLN A 175 -15.22 24.34 32.32
C GLN A 175 -16.01 23.03 32.33
N LYS A 176 -17.20 23.03 32.95
CA LYS A 176 -18.11 21.88 32.94
C LYS A 176 -18.61 21.57 31.52
N ALA A 177 -18.94 22.60 30.73
CA ALA A 177 -19.35 22.43 29.34
C ALA A 177 -18.21 21.87 28.47
N GLY A 178 -16.97 22.31 28.69
CA GLY A 178 -15.79 21.75 28.02
C GLY A 178 -15.56 20.27 28.34
N GLN A 179 -15.66 19.88 29.61
CA GLN A 179 -15.56 18.48 30.03
C GLN A 179 -16.66 17.60 29.41
N GLU A 180 -17.90 18.10 29.35
CA GLU A 180 -19.02 17.39 28.75
C GLU A 180 -18.87 17.24 27.24
N ALA A 181 -18.41 18.29 26.54
CA ALA A 181 -18.08 18.24 25.12
C ALA A 181 -17.00 17.19 24.83
N GLN A 182 -15.93 17.17 25.63
CA GLN A 182 -14.84 16.21 25.50
C GLN A 182 -15.31 14.78 25.77
N ALA A 183 -16.15 14.55 26.79
CA ALA A 183 -16.71 13.24 27.07
C ALA A 183 -17.59 12.72 25.91
N LEU A 184 -18.40 13.59 25.30
CA LEU A 184 -19.21 13.23 24.13
C LEU A 184 -18.36 12.91 22.89
N PHE A 185 -17.26 13.65 22.70
CA PHE A 185 -16.31 13.39 21.61
C PHE A 185 -15.60 12.05 21.80
N LEU A 186 -15.03 11.80 22.98
CA LEU A 186 -14.37 10.53 23.30
C LEU A 186 -15.34 9.35 23.21
N GLY A 187 -16.56 9.51 23.73
CA GLY A 187 -17.59 8.47 23.63
C GLY A 187 -18.08 8.20 22.20
N TYR A 188 -17.86 9.12 21.24
CA TYR A 188 -18.03 8.82 19.82
C TYR A 188 -16.82 8.05 19.27
N LEU A 189 -15.59 8.45 19.61
CA LEU A 189 -14.37 7.77 19.16
C LEU A 189 -14.28 6.31 19.63
N GLU A 190 -14.65 6.02 20.88
CA GLU A 190 -14.70 4.66 21.43
C GLU A 190 -15.66 3.73 20.67
N ARG A 191 -16.60 4.27 19.90
CA ARG A 191 -17.52 3.47 19.07
C ARG A 191 -16.97 3.19 17.68
N LEU A 192 -15.84 3.79 17.31
CA LEU A 192 -15.15 3.58 16.03
C LEU A 192 -14.06 2.52 16.13
N THR A 193 -13.61 2.21 17.35
CA THR A 193 -12.65 1.14 17.68
C THR A 193 -13.36 -0.17 17.94
#